data_AF-A0A453CIG0-F1
#
_entry.id   AF-A0A453CIG0-F1
#
_cell.length_a   1.000
_cell.length_b   1.000
_cell.length_c   1.000
_cell.angle_alpha   90.00
_cell.angle_beta   90.00
_cell.angle_gamma   90.00
#
_symmetry.space_group_name_H-M   'P 1'
#
loop_
_entity.id
_entity.type
_entity.pdbx_description
1 polymer ?
#
loop_
_entity_poly.entity_id
_entity_poly.type
_entity_poly.pdbx_seq_one_letter_code
_entity_poly.pdbx_strand_id
1 'polypeptide(L)'
;MLFIAAFCYICICLLMDFIFPQFARPSSETVLGDSNSPFPMEMNELWTSLCPTSEWVICGSALSDQDKEILDQFEYHSGVTTTNNWSSNVTHVLANTNEDGACGRTRKVLLAILAGKWVVNVNWLSACLEAKKPVPEEPYEIRSDVHGAIDGPRIGRLRAMQKVCIEIR
;
A
#
# COMPACT_ATOMS: atom_id res chain seq x y z
N MET A 1 47.88 4.91 15.15
CA MET A 1 47.03 3.73 15.40
C MET A 1 45.61 4.08 14.96
N LEU A 2 45.12 3.33 13.97
CA LEU A 2 43.74 3.29 13.41
C LEU A 2 43.23 4.58 12.74
N PHE A 3 43.68 4.93 11.53
CA PHE A 3 43.09 4.49 10.25
C PHE A 3 42.39 3.12 10.26
N ILE A 4 41.05 3.11 10.14
CA ILE A 4 40.15 2.17 9.43
C ILE A 4 38.73 2.50 9.94
N ALA A 5 38.00 3.33 9.21
CA ALA A 5 36.53 3.46 9.29
C ALA A 5 35.94 4.42 8.23
N ALA A 6 36.76 5.14 7.47
CA ALA A 6 36.26 6.10 6.45
C ALA A 6 36.30 5.56 5.00
N PHE A 7 36.74 4.33 4.77
CA PHE A 7 36.97 3.80 3.42
C PHE A 7 35.92 2.80 2.89
N CYS A 8 34.87 2.49 3.65
CA CYS A 8 33.83 1.57 3.15
C CYS A 8 32.65 2.29 2.46
N TYR A 9 32.40 3.57 2.77
CA TYR A 9 31.26 4.28 2.18
C TYR A 9 31.51 4.77 0.74
N ILE A 10 32.77 4.98 0.34
CA ILE A 10 33.11 5.48 -1.00
C ILE A 10 33.11 4.35 -2.05
N CYS A 11 33.21 3.07 -1.64
CA CYS A 11 33.15 1.92 -2.56
C CYS A 11 31.74 1.37 -2.81
N ILE A 12 30.73 1.72 -2.00
CA ILE A 12 29.34 1.28 -2.24
C ILE A 12 28.60 2.29 -3.14
N CYS A 13 28.94 3.58 -3.06
CA CYS A 13 28.34 4.58 -3.94
C CYS A 13 28.71 4.39 -5.42
N LEU A 14 29.93 3.93 -5.74
CA LEU A 14 30.35 3.72 -7.12
C LEU A 14 29.92 2.36 -7.73
N LEU A 15 29.26 1.48 -6.96
CA LEU A 15 28.69 0.25 -7.51
C LEU A 15 27.17 0.29 -7.69
N MET A 16 26.51 1.36 -7.22
CA MET A 16 25.09 1.61 -7.51
C MET A 16 24.87 2.57 -8.70
N ASP A 17 25.96 3.14 -9.25
CA ASP A 17 25.92 3.93 -10.49
C ASP A 17 25.95 3.05 -11.77
N PHE A 18 26.08 1.71 -11.64
CA PHE A 18 26.18 0.79 -12.79
C PHE A 18 24.95 -0.08 -13.04
N ILE A 19 23.89 0.01 -12.21
CA ILE A 19 22.67 -0.82 -12.36
C ILE A 19 21.38 0.01 -12.54
N PHE A 20 21.41 1.34 -12.40
CA PHE A 20 20.24 2.19 -12.71
C PHE A 20 20.64 3.58 -13.24
N PRO A 21 20.96 3.75 -14.54
CA PRO A 21 21.24 5.06 -15.10
C PRO A 21 19.93 5.67 -15.65
N GLN A 22 19.04 6.21 -14.81
CA GLN A 22 17.94 7.07 -15.29
C GLN A 22 17.47 8.17 -14.31
N PHE A 23 17.87 8.19 -13.03
CA PHE A 23 17.45 9.26 -12.09
C PHE A 23 18.39 10.49 -12.14
N ALA A 24 18.67 11.01 -13.34
CA ALA A 24 19.17 12.36 -13.51
C ALA A 24 17.98 13.28 -13.80
N ARG A 25 17.64 14.17 -12.87
CA ARG A 25 16.75 15.32 -13.16
C ARG A 25 17.48 16.24 -14.13
N PRO A 26 16.93 16.60 -15.31
CA PRO A 26 17.45 17.72 -16.07
C PRO A 26 16.83 19.01 -15.55
N SER A 27 17.70 19.93 -15.15
CA SER A 27 17.43 21.36 -15.09
C SER A 27 17.04 21.89 -16.48
N SER A 28 16.15 22.88 -16.46
CA SER A 28 15.66 23.66 -17.60
C SER A 28 16.72 24.04 -18.64
N GLU A 29 16.49 23.69 -19.91
CA GLU A 29 16.82 24.53 -21.08
C GLU A 29 16.10 24.02 -22.34
N THR A 30 15.51 24.94 -23.08
CA THR A 30 14.71 24.77 -24.31
C THR A 30 15.58 24.48 -25.54
N VAL A 31 15.09 23.70 -26.53
CA VAL A 31 15.00 24.03 -27.97
C VAL A 31 14.57 22.81 -28.84
N LEU A 32 13.44 23.00 -29.53
CA LEU A 32 12.97 22.53 -30.87
C LEU A 32 13.33 21.14 -31.44
N GLY A 33 12.29 20.41 -31.86
CA GLY A 33 12.31 19.66 -33.14
C GLY A 33 11.90 18.19 -33.14
N ASP A 34 10.64 17.95 -33.51
CA ASP A 34 10.08 16.85 -34.31
C ASP A 34 9.89 15.39 -33.81
N SER A 35 8.66 14.95 -34.13
CA SER A 35 8.17 13.61 -34.50
C SER A 35 7.89 12.56 -33.42
N ASN A 36 6.58 12.36 -33.21
CA ASN A 36 5.87 11.12 -32.88
C ASN A 36 6.37 10.30 -31.68
N SER A 37 5.82 10.62 -30.51
CA SER A 37 5.72 9.67 -29.38
C SER A 37 4.45 9.99 -28.59
N PRO A 38 3.48 9.05 -28.47
CA PRO A 38 2.39 9.21 -27.51
C PRO A 38 2.99 9.00 -26.11
N PHE A 39 3.06 10.09 -25.34
CA PHE A 39 3.41 10.05 -23.92
C PHE A 39 2.50 9.06 -23.16
N PRO A 40 3.01 8.31 -22.16
CA PRO A 40 2.19 7.53 -21.24
C PRO A 40 1.51 8.46 -20.23
N MET A 41 0.56 9.27 -20.70
CA MET A 41 -0.19 10.23 -19.86
C MET A 41 -1.62 9.76 -19.55
N GLU A 42 -2.03 8.60 -20.09
CA GLU A 42 -3.43 8.17 -20.11
C GLU A 42 -3.87 7.39 -18.86
N MET A 43 -2.93 6.89 -18.05
CA MET A 43 -3.25 5.92 -16.98
C MET A 43 -3.61 6.55 -15.64
N ASN A 44 -3.17 7.78 -15.37
CA ASN A 44 -3.47 8.50 -14.12
C ASN A 44 -4.91 9.05 -14.09
N GLU A 45 -5.46 9.44 -15.24
CA GLU A 45 -6.80 10.06 -15.31
C GLU A 45 -7.93 9.09 -14.95
N LEU A 46 -7.75 7.78 -15.19
CA LEU A 46 -8.74 6.74 -14.89
C LEU A 46 -8.93 6.51 -13.39
N TRP A 47 -7.86 6.58 -12.59
CA TRP A 47 -7.93 6.46 -11.13
C TRP A 47 -8.37 7.76 -10.46
N THR A 48 -7.99 8.91 -11.04
CA THR A 48 -8.25 10.22 -10.41
C THR A 48 -9.72 10.67 -10.58
N SER A 49 -10.40 10.24 -11.64
CA SER A 49 -11.75 10.73 -11.98
C SER A 49 -12.90 9.96 -11.31
N LEU A 50 -12.64 8.77 -10.73
CA LEU A 50 -13.69 7.84 -10.31
C LEU A 50 -13.67 7.47 -8.82
N CYS A 51 -12.72 7.95 -8.01
CA CYS A 51 -12.36 7.23 -6.79
C CYS A 51 -12.39 8.08 -5.50
N PRO A 52 -12.92 7.53 -4.39
CA PRO A 52 -12.64 8.00 -3.01
C PRO A 52 -11.20 7.66 -2.54
N THR A 53 -10.35 7.13 -3.42
CA THR A 53 -9.00 6.64 -3.10
C THR A 53 -8.07 7.73 -2.58
N SER A 54 -8.40 9.01 -2.81
CA SER A 54 -7.65 10.15 -2.25
C SER A 54 -7.62 10.17 -0.72
N GLU A 55 -8.55 9.48 -0.04
CA GLU A 55 -8.52 9.31 1.42
C GLU A 55 -7.89 7.98 1.87
N TRP A 56 -7.58 7.07 0.95
CA TRP A 56 -7.01 5.79 1.33
C TRP A 56 -5.57 5.95 1.79
N VAL A 57 -5.34 5.44 3.00
CA VAL A 57 -4.01 5.20 3.55
C VAL A 57 -3.91 3.72 3.88
N ILE A 58 -3.01 3.04 3.17
CA ILE A 58 -2.83 1.59 3.22
C ILE A 58 -1.58 1.24 4.01
N CYS A 59 -1.70 0.28 4.93
CA CYS A 59 -0.57 -0.22 5.71
C CYS A 59 -0.40 -1.73 5.54
N GLY A 60 0.76 -2.16 5.03
CA GLY A 60 1.09 -3.58 4.89
C GLY A 60 1.43 -4.23 6.23
N SER A 61 1.02 -5.47 6.45
CA SER A 61 1.25 -6.24 7.67
C SER A 61 1.69 -7.67 7.37
N ALA A 62 2.96 -7.97 7.70
CA ALA A 62 3.58 -9.28 7.47
C ALA A 62 3.47 -9.78 6.02
N LEU A 63 3.46 -8.84 5.07
CA LEU A 63 3.38 -9.11 3.63
C LEU A 63 4.61 -9.90 3.15
N SER A 64 4.36 -10.85 2.25
CA SER A 64 5.42 -11.49 1.47
C SER A 64 6.06 -10.47 0.52
N ASP A 65 7.23 -10.79 -0.04
CA ASP A 65 7.87 -9.88 -0.99
C ASP A 65 7.02 -9.71 -2.26
N GLN A 66 6.32 -10.77 -2.69
CA GLN A 66 5.37 -10.70 -3.80
C GLN A 66 4.20 -9.74 -3.51
N ASP A 67 3.67 -9.76 -2.28
CA ASP A 67 2.55 -8.89 -1.91
C ASP A 67 2.98 -7.43 -1.78
N LYS A 68 4.24 -7.19 -1.36
CA LYS A 68 4.82 -5.85 -1.35
C LYS A 68 4.93 -5.30 -2.77
N GLU A 69 5.36 -6.10 -3.74
CA GLU A 69 5.41 -5.68 -5.14
C GLU A 69 4.01 -5.28 -5.67
N ILE A 70 2.97 -6.03 -5.31
CA ILE A 70 1.59 -5.70 -5.68
C ILE A 70 1.16 -4.37 -5.04
N LEU A 71 1.53 -4.15 -3.77
CA LEU A 71 1.27 -2.89 -3.08
C LEU A 71 1.99 -1.70 -3.75
N ASP A 72 3.26 -1.88 -4.10
CA ASP A 72 4.07 -0.84 -4.76
C ASP A 72 3.53 -0.50 -6.15
N GLN A 73 3.11 -1.52 -6.92
CA GLN A 73 2.44 -1.32 -8.21
C GLN A 73 1.11 -0.57 -8.03
N PHE A 74 0.32 -0.94 -7.03
CA PHE A 74 -0.94 -0.27 -6.76
C PHE A 74 -0.75 1.20 -6.35
N GLU A 75 0.23 1.49 -5.49
CA GLU A 75 0.62 2.86 -5.14
C GLU A 75 0.99 3.68 -6.37
N TYR A 76 1.85 3.11 -7.23
CA TYR A 76 2.28 3.75 -8.47
C TYR A 76 1.12 4.08 -9.42
N HIS A 77 0.17 3.16 -9.58
CA HIS A 77 -0.95 3.34 -10.51
C HIS A 77 -2.09 4.22 -9.98
N SER A 78 -2.38 4.13 -8.68
CA SER A 78 -3.54 4.79 -8.06
C SER A 78 -3.21 6.10 -7.35
N GLY A 79 -1.93 6.34 -7.02
CA GLY A 79 -1.50 7.49 -6.21
C GLY A 79 -1.91 7.40 -4.72
N VAL A 80 -2.39 6.24 -4.26
CA VAL A 80 -2.78 6.01 -2.86
C VAL A 80 -1.57 6.07 -1.94
N THR A 81 -1.75 6.65 -0.75
CA THR A 81 -0.67 6.71 0.24
C THR A 81 -0.45 5.34 0.89
N THR A 82 0.77 4.82 0.81
CA THR A 82 1.16 3.63 1.59
C THR A 82 2.05 3.99 2.77
N THR A 83 1.99 3.20 3.84
CA THR A 83 2.86 3.38 5.01
C THR A 83 3.27 2.05 5.60
N ASN A 84 4.53 1.93 5.99
CA ASN A 84 5.00 0.77 6.74
C ASN A 84 4.73 0.90 8.26
N ASN A 85 4.38 2.08 8.76
CA ASN A 85 4.12 2.29 10.18
C ASN A 85 2.63 2.54 10.42
N TRP A 86 2.13 2.03 11.54
CA TRP A 86 0.76 2.31 11.95
C TRP A 86 0.60 3.78 12.36
N SER A 87 -0.48 4.39 11.89
CA SER A 87 -0.92 5.74 12.23
C SER A 87 -2.45 5.82 12.20
N SER A 88 -3.04 6.82 12.86
CA SER A 88 -4.50 6.94 13.01
C SER A 88 -5.24 7.21 11.69
N ASN A 89 -4.54 7.79 10.70
CA ASN A 89 -5.02 8.00 9.35
C ASN A 89 -5.10 6.72 8.52
N VAL A 90 -4.51 5.59 8.97
CA VAL A 90 -4.65 4.31 8.28
C VAL A 90 -6.12 3.94 8.16
N THR A 91 -6.52 3.63 6.93
CA THR A 91 -7.88 3.24 6.55
C THR A 91 -7.98 1.74 6.32
N HIS A 92 -6.91 1.15 5.76
CA HIS A 92 -6.84 -0.25 5.36
C HIS A 92 -5.52 -0.86 5.83
N VAL A 93 -5.61 -2.04 6.45
CA VAL A 93 -4.46 -2.90 6.70
C VAL A 93 -4.53 -4.08 5.74
N LEU A 94 -3.50 -4.21 4.92
CA LEU A 94 -3.27 -5.39 4.11
C LEU A 94 -2.51 -6.41 4.93
N ALA A 95 -3.14 -7.54 5.24
CA ALA A 95 -2.49 -8.59 5.99
C ALA A 95 -2.27 -9.82 5.12
N ASN A 96 -1.11 -10.42 5.29
CA ASN A 96 -0.83 -11.73 4.70
C ASN A 96 -1.74 -12.80 5.31
N THR A 97 -2.17 -13.72 4.47
CA THR A 97 -3.05 -14.84 4.81
C THR A 97 -2.42 -16.15 4.37
N ASN A 98 -2.66 -17.22 5.12
CA ASN A 98 -2.29 -18.57 4.70
C ASN A 98 -3.27 -19.12 3.62
N GLU A 99 -3.08 -20.38 3.24
CA GLU A 99 -3.92 -21.09 2.27
C GLU A 99 -5.42 -21.14 2.65
N ASP A 100 -5.71 -21.11 3.96
CA ASP A 100 -7.08 -21.08 4.50
C ASP A 100 -7.70 -19.67 4.52
N GLY A 101 -6.96 -18.65 4.06
CA GLY A 101 -7.37 -17.24 4.15
C GLY A 101 -7.26 -16.65 5.56
N ALA A 102 -6.60 -17.35 6.49
CA ALA A 102 -6.44 -16.92 7.88
C ALA A 102 -5.20 -16.04 8.05
N CYS A 103 -5.33 -14.93 8.78
CA CYS A 103 -4.20 -14.03 9.03
C CYS A 103 -3.46 -14.29 10.34
N GLY A 104 -2.19 -13.90 10.40
CA GLY A 104 -1.44 -13.81 11.65
C GLY A 104 -1.90 -12.65 12.54
N ARG A 105 -1.72 -12.81 13.86
CA ARG A 105 -2.02 -11.75 14.86
C ARG A 105 -0.88 -10.74 14.99
N THR A 106 -0.74 -9.84 14.03
CA THR A 106 0.25 -8.76 14.12
C THR A 106 -0.28 -7.58 14.93
N ARG A 107 0.62 -6.73 15.44
CA ARG A 107 0.24 -5.45 16.07
C ARG A 107 -0.63 -4.58 15.16
N LYS A 108 -0.33 -4.51 13.86
CA LYS A 108 -1.09 -3.70 12.88
C LYS A 108 -2.51 -4.22 12.71
N VAL A 109 -2.68 -5.54 12.61
CA VAL A 109 -4.00 -6.19 12.51
C VAL A 109 -4.82 -5.92 13.77
N LEU A 110 -4.24 -6.14 14.96
CA LEU A 110 -4.96 -5.92 16.22
C LEU A 110 -5.38 -4.46 16.39
N LEU A 111 -4.50 -3.50 16.05
CA LEU A 111 -4.82 -2.08 16.10
C LEU A 111 -5.92 -1.71 15.10
N ALA A 112 -5.90 -2.26 13.89
CA ALA A 112 -6.95 -2.04 12.90
C ALA A 112 -8.32 -2.54 13.37
N ILE A 113 -8.37 -3.75 13.97
CA ILE A 113 -9.60 -4.30 14.54
C ILE A 113 -10.14 -3.38 15.64
N LEU A 114 -9.29 -2.94 16.58
CA LEU A 114 -9.69 -2.06 17.68
C LEU A 114 -10.17 -0.69 17.19
N ALA A 115 -9.53 -0.16 16.15
CA ALA A 115 -9.88 1.13 15.55
C ALA A 115 -11.03 1.03 14.52
N GLY A 116 -11.57 -0.17 14.28
CA GLY A 116 -12.63 -0.39 13.28
C GLY A 116 -12.20 -0.04 11.86
N LYS A 117 -10.95 -0.29 11.50
CA LYS A 117 -10.42 -0.12 10.14
C LYS A 117 -10.58 -1.39 9.32
N TRP A 118 -10.42 -1.28 8.01
CA TRP A 118 -10.45 -2.44 7.13
C TRP A 118 -9.22 -3.32 7.35
N VAL A 119 -9.44 -4.63 7.39
CA VAL A 119 -8.38 -5.64 7.38
C VAL A 119 -8.70 -6.60 6.25
N VAL A 120 -7.93 -6.51 5.18
CA VAL A 120 -8.18 -7.20 3.91
C VAL A 120 -6.92 -7.94 3.45
N ASN A 121 -7.08 -8.95 2.61
CA ASN A 121 -5.96 -9.64 1.98
C ASN A 121 -5.48 -8.90 0.72
N VAL A 122 -4.32 -9.31 0.20
CA VAL A 122 -3.69 -8.70 -1.00
C VAL A 122 -4.53 -8.85 -2.27
N ASN A 123 -5.40 -9.86 -2.35
CA ASN A 123 -6.24 -10.08 -3.53
C ASN A 123 -7.18 -8.90 -3.80
N TRP A 124 -7.49 -8.08 -2.78
CA TRP A 124 -8.21 -6.82 -2.97
C TRP A 124 -7.46 -5.87 -3.91
N LEU A 125 -6.15 -5.70 -3.71
CA LEU A 125 -5.33 -4.87 -4.59
C LEU A 125 -5.24 -5.45 -5.99
N SER A 126 -5.02 -6.76 -6.10
CA SER A 126 -4.98 -7.46 -7.39
C SER A 126 -6.28 -7.24 -8.17
N ALA A 127 -7.43 -7.34 -7.50
CA ALA A 127 -8.73 -7.10 -8.12
C ALA A 127 -8.94 -5.63 -8.50
N CYS A 128 -8.49 -4.68 -7.68
CA CYS A 128 -8.49 -3.26 -8.06
C CYS A 128 -7.65 -3.01 -9.31
N LEU A 129 -6.44 -3.58 -9.38
CA LEU A 129 -5.53 -3.46 -10.53
C LEU A 129 -6.14 -4.07 -11.80
N GLU A 130 -6.71 -5.27 -11.70
CA GLU A 130 -7.36 -5.96 -12.82
C GLU A 130 -8.57 -5.18 -13.34
N ALA A 131 -9.42 -4.69 -12.43
CA ALA A 131 -10.60 -3.91 -12.79
C ALA A 131 -10.26 -2.48 -13.22
N LYS A 132 -9.02 -2.02 -12.99
CA LYS A 132 -8.54 -0.64 -13.16
C LYS A 132 -9.42 0.40 -12.45
N LYS A 133 -10.03 0.00 -11.33
CA LYS A 133 -10.94 0.83 -10.53
C LYS A 133 -11.05 0.27 -9.10
N PRO A 134 -11.52 1.08 -8.13
CA PRO A 134 -11.87 0.60 -6.81
C PRO A 134 -12.91 -0.50 -6.88
N VAL A 135 -12.63 -1.62 -6.21
CA VAL A 135 -13.60 -2.69 -5.98
C VAL A 135 -14.00 -2.73 -4.50
N PRO A 136 -15.21 -3.21 -4.16
CA PRO A 136 -15.64 -3.32 -2.78
C PRO A 136 -14.68 -4.16 -1.93
N GLU A 137 -14.46 -3.76 -0.69
CA GLU A 137 -13.52 -4.37 0.24
C GLU A 137 -14.10 -5.65 0.89
N GLU A 138 -15.42 -5.74 1.07
CA GLU A 138 -16.10 -6.82 1.80
C GLU A 138 -15.75 -8.24 1.35
N PRO A 139 -15.59 -8.55 0.04
CA PRO A 139 -15.23 -9.90 -0.41
C PRO A 139 -13.82 -10.33 0.01
N TYR A 140 -12.93 -9.36 0.27
CA TYR A 140 -11.52 -9.58 0.57
C TYR A 140 -11.20 -9.39 2.06
N GLU A 141 -12.22 -9.06 2.84
CA GLU A 141 -12.11 -8.95 4.28
C GLU A 141 -11.71 -10.29 4.90
N ILE A 142 -10.73 -10.23 5.79
CA ILE A 142 -10.23 -11.40 6.50
C ILE A 142 -11.23 -11.82 7.57
N ARG A 143 -11.63 -13.09 7.53
CA ARG A 143 -12.67 -13.65 8.41
C ARG A 143 -12.12 -14.45 9.57
N SER A 144 -10.87 -14.90 9.52
CA SER A 144 -10.29 -15.72 10.58
C SER A 144 -8.83 -15.42 10.82
N ASP A 145 -8.36 -15.75 12.02
CA ASP A 145 -6.93 -15.82 12.33
C ASP A 145 -6.43 -17.26 12.42
N VAL A 146 -5.11 -17.42 12.40
CA VAL A 146 -4.42 -18.72 12.49
C VAL A 146 -4.68 -19.50 13.79
N HIS A 147 -5.36 -18.89 14.76
CA HIS A 147 -5.74 -19.51 16.03
C HIS A 147 -7.25 -19.71 16.16
N GLY A 148 -8.02 -19.54 15.09
CA GLY A 148 -9.45 -19.84 15.03
C GLY A 148 -10.37 -18.74 15.56
N ALA A 149 -9.90 -17.52 15.81
CA ALA A 149 -10.84 -16.41 16.06
C ALA A 149 -11.54 -16.03 14.75
N ILE A 150 -12.85 -15.75 14.82
CA ILE A 150 -13.70 -15.54 13.64
C ILE A 150 -14.27 -14.11 13.67
N ASP A 151 -14.36 -13.48 12.50
CA ASP A 151 -14.97 -12.20 12.19
C ASP A 151 -14.44 -11.02 13.03
N GLY A 152 -13.22 -11.13 13.58
CA GLY A 152 -12.57 -10.08 14.36
C GLY A 152 -12.60 -8.70 13.67
N PRO A 153 -12.09 -8.58 12.43
CA PRO A 153 -12.15 -7.35 11.63
C PRO A 153 -13.57 -6.79 11.48
N ARG A 154 -14.52 -7.63 11.05
CA ARG A 154 -15.90 -7.23 10.79
C ARG A 154 -16.58 -6.71 12.04
N ILE A 155 -16.47 -7.46 13.13
CA ILE A 155 -17.01 -7.09 14.44
C ILE A 155 -16.36 -5.79 14.93
N GLY A 156 -15.05 -5.62 14.73
CA GLY A 156 -14.32 -4.38 15.05
C GLY A 156 -14.93 -3.16 14.36
N ARG A 157 -15.17 -3.23 13.05
CA ARG A 157 -15.79 -2.14 12.27
C ARG A 157 -17.20 -1.82 12.73
N LEU A 158 -18.05 -2.83 12.87
CA LEU A 158 -19.44 -2.65 13.30
C LEU A 158 -19.53 -2.00 14.69
N ARG A 159 -18.64 -2.37 15.61
CA ARG A 159 -18.55 -1.75 16.94
C ARG A 159 -18.14 -0.28 16.86
N ALA A 160 -17.17 0.06 16.03
CA ALA A 160 -16.74 1.44 15.85
C ALA A 160 -17.85 2.32 15.25
N MET A 161 -18.57 1.80 14.25
CA MET A 161 -19.72 2.50 13.65
C MET A 161 -20.83 2.79 14.67
N GLN A 162 -21.14 1.84 15.56
CA GLN A 162 -22.15 2.03 16.60
C GLN A 162 -21.79 3.13 17.61
N LYS A 163 -20.50 3.25 17.97
CA LYS A 163 -20.04 4.33 18.87
C LYS A 163 -20.28 5.71 18.24
N VAL A 164 -19.94 5.86 16.97
CA VAL A 164 -20.15 7.12 16.22
C VAL A 164 -21.63 7.50 16.20
N CYS A 165 -22.53 6.54 15.96
CA CYS A 165 -23.98 6.82 15.98
C CYS A 165 -24.52 7.23 17.36
N ILE A 166 -23.91 6.78 18.45
CA ILE A 166 -24.31 7.17 19.82
C ILE A 166 -23.80 8.57 20.15
N GLU A 167 -22.60 8.94 19.72
CA GLU A 167 -22.02 10.27 19.97
C GLU A 167 -22.71 11.40 19.17
N ILE A 168 -23.42 11.06 18.09
CA ILE A 168 -24.15 12.03 17.25
C ILE A 168 -25.59 12.28 17.76
N ARG A 169 -26.08 11.51 18.74
CA ARG A 169 -27.44 11.62 19.29
C ARG A 169 -27.48 12.34 20.63
#